data_AF-A0A2H0P1F2-F1
#
_entry.id   AF-A0A2H0P1F2-F1
#
_cell.length_a   1.000
_cell.length_b   1.000
_cell.length_c   1.000
_cell.angle_alpha   90.00
_cell.angle_beta   90.00
_cell.angle_gamma   90.00
#
_symmetry.space_group_name_H-M   'P 1'
#
loop_
_entity.id
_entity.type
_entity.pdbx_description
1 polymer ?
#
loop_
_entity_poly.entity_id
_entity_poly.type
_entity_poly.pdbx_seq_one_letter_code
_entity_poly.pdbx_strand_id
1 'polypeptide(L)'
;TTVSSATVTNLLFRTTYYLRVRATNSFGDSAYSTTLAATVIPSVVDNGIDLIVPAGSTYTLAGSRSYTNSVVVNGTLLVSPLNGTASGFLELSAPLVHVSAGGVLSADGAGFLSGQGPGAGYTTSAGPFSDGGGGGGGGFGGNGGVGDRFHATSGESYGSVTQSLDMGSGGGAINGILGGRGGGRIRITANTIRVDGRVSAEGLNGAENVGSNFRVAGGGGAGGAVRLAASTLEGSGAIAADGGASVSPDREGGGGSGGRIVATFNSSTFNGTVSARGGVGWQQGGAGTAVYGGELRVENTAPGAVTTIPSGSYSFDTVRIATNAVVELTSAAAVTAATLIVEGPALLNLYIGAIDAQQVDVRSGARLRYAAGSLTATGLAVSSSAVFTLNKNLSLSQMSVLAGGLVTHETTETGFDLSVSGTLTVEAGGRVSAAGVGHPSLQGPGAGYLVNAGQFDGQRGGGGGGYGGLGGAADRFHALSGATYGSLTQPSDLGSGGGTANGNAGG
;
A
#
# COMPACT_ATOMS: atom_id res chain seq x y z
N THR A 1 -17.41 20.53 -57.95
CA THR A 1 -18.08 20.75 -56.66
C THR A 1 -17.40 21.90 -55.96
N THR A 2 -18.04 23.06 -55.93
CA THR A 2 -17.54 24.24 -55.21
C THR A 2 -17.84 24.04 -53.72
N VAL A 3 -16.81 23.98 -52.88
CA VAL A 3 -16.98 23.93 -51.42
C VAL A 3 -17.13 25.36 -50.92
N SER A 4 -18.24 25.66 -50.26
CA SER A 4 -18.51 26.95 -49.60
C SER A 4 -18.31 26.77 -48.10
N SER A 5 -17.53 27.63 -47.46
CA SER A 5 -17.37 27.69 -46.00
C SER A 5 -17.79 29.04 -45.46
N ALA A 6 -18.30 29.06 -44.23
CA ALA A 6 -18.66 30.27 -43.49
C ALA A 6 -18.12 30.18 -42.06
N THR A 7 -17.50 31.26 -41.59
CA THR A 7 -16.95 31.35 -40.23
C THR A 7 -17.89 32.17 -39.36
N VAL A 8 -18.25 31.65 -38.18
CA VAL A 8 -19.04 32.38 -37.17
C VAL A 8 -18.09 32.80 -36.05
N THR A 9 -17.97 34.10 -35.80
CA THR A 9 -17.10 34.69 -34.77
C THR A 9 -17.93 35.34 -33.64
N ASN A 10 -17.28 35.82 -32.59
CA ASN A 10 -17.91 36.51 -31.44
C ASN A 10 -18.95 35.66 -30.68
N LEU A 11 -18.75 34.33 -30.68
CA LEU A 11 -19.58 33.42 -29.92
C LEU A 11 -19.27 33.51 -28.42
N LEU A 12 -20.30 33.41 -27.59
CA LEU A 12 -20.19 33.41 -26.14
C LEU A 12 -19.65 32.07 -25.66
N PHE A 13 -18.67 32.11 -24.75
CA PHE A 13 -18.19 30.91 -24.09
C PHE A 13 -19.29 30.23 -23.28
N ARG A 14 -19.19 28.91 -23.15
CA ARG A 14 -20.14 28.00 -22.50
C ARG A 14 -21.56 28.06 -23.06
N THR A 15 -21.74 28.60 -24.26
CA THR A 15 -23.02 28.65 -24.95
C THR A 15 -23.03 27.59 -26.05
N THR A 16 -24.07 26.75 -26.05
CA THR A 16 -24.32 25.79 -27.14
C THR A 16 -25.03 26.49 -28.29
N TYR A 17 -24.40 26.48 -29.45
CA TYR A 17 -24.96 26.98 -30.70
C TYR A 17 -25.43 25.80 -31.56
N TYR A 18 -26.60 25.96 -32.16
CA TYR A 18 -27.18 24.98 -33.08
C TYR A 18 -26.99 25.50 -34.52
N LEU A 19 -26.20 24.80 -35.31
CA LEU A 19 -25.85 25.15 -36.68
C LEU A 19 -26.59 24.23 -37.66
N ARG A 20 -27.05 24.82 -38.76
CA ARG A 20 -27.62 24.12 -39.91
C ARG A 20 -27.23 24.87 -41.18
N VAL A 21 -26.96 24.14 -42.24
CA VAL A 21 -26.57 24.72 -43.54
C VAL A 21 -27.64 24.41 -44.59
N ARG A 22 -27.81 25.27 -45.59
CA ARG A 22 -28.66 25.00 -46.77
C ARG A 22 -27.98 25.60 -48.00
N ALA A 23 -28.26 25.06 -49.18
CA ALA A 23 -27.78 25.61 -50.44
C ALA A 23 -28.82 26.58 -51.03
N THR A 24 -28.38 27.70 -51.58
CA THR A 24 -29.24 28.70 -52.24
C THR A 24 -28.79 28.91 -53.68
N ASN A 25 -29.72 28.90 -54.64
CA ASN A 25 -29.46 29.25 -56.04
C ASN A 25 -30.60 30.13 -56.61
N SER A 26 -30.53 30.45 -57.90
CA SER A 26 -31.54 31.29 -58.58
C SER A 26 -32.95 30.69 -58.64
N PHE A 27 -33.10 29.39 -58.37
CA PHE A 27 -34.37 28.65 -58.34
C PHE A 27 -34.94 28.49 -56.91
N GLY A 28 -34.23 28.98 -55.89
CA GLY A 28 -34.63 28.92 -54.48
C GLY A 28 -33.57 28.24 -53.61
N ASP A 29 -33.91 28.01 -52.34
CA ASP A 29 -33.01 27.27 -51.44
C ASP A 29 -33.49 25.86 -51.06
N SER A 30 -32.52 24.99 -50.83
CA SER A 30 -32.71 23.60 -50.43
C SER A 30 -33.32 23.49 -49.03
N ALA A 31 -33.70 22.27 -48.65
CA ALA A 31 -33.90 21.93 -47.24
C ALA A 31 -32.63 22.20 -46.42
N TYR A 32 -32.80 22.49 -45.13
CA TYR A 32 -31.69 22.56 -44.18
C TYR A 32 -31.06 21.19 -43.96
N SER A 33 -29.76 21.19 -43.68
CA SER A 33 -29.05 20.03 -43.15
C SER A 33 -29.61 19.62 -41.79
N THR A 34 -29.21 18.45 -41.32
CA THR A 34 -29.33 18.08 -39.91
C THR A 34 -28.68 19.14 -39.03
N THR A 35 -29.27 19.36 -37.85
CA THR A 35 -28.73 20.29 -36.86
C THR A 35 -27.47 19.72 -36.23
N LEU A 36 -26.40 20.50 -36.25
CA LEU A 36 -25.16 20.25 -35.51
C LEU A 36 -25.16 21.16 -34.28
N ALA A 37 -24.92 20.60 -33.10
CA ALA A 37 -24.72 21.40 -31.90
C ALA A 37 -23.22 21.55 -31.60
N ALA A 38 -22.77 22.75 -31.26
CA ALA A 38 -21.40 23.03 -30.85
C ALA A 38 -21.38 24.01 -29.67
N THR A 39 -20.64 23.68 -28.61
CA THR A 39 -20.46 24.55 -27.45
C THR A 39 -19.11 25.23 -27.52
N VAL A 40 -19.06 26.55 -27.39
CA VAL A 40 -17.80 27.31 -27.42
C VAL A 40 -17.14 27.26 -26.05
N ILE A 41 -15.89 26.81 -25.98
CA ILE A 41 -15.14 26.67 -24.72
C ILE A 41 -14.03 27.73 -24.71
N PRO A 42 -13.71 28.36 -23.57
CA PRO A 42 -12.56 29.27 -23.51
C PRO A 42 -11.27 28.55 -23.92
N SER A 43 -10.33 29.29 -24.52
CA SER A 43 -9.02 28.74 -24.85
C SER A 43 -8.15 28.58 -23.62
N VAL A 44 -7.28 27.57 -23.63
CA VAL A 44 -6.22 27.42 -22.63
C VAL A 44 -5.29 28.64 -22.67
N VAL A 45 -4.92 29.16 -21.50
CA VAL A 45 -3.87 30.18 -21.34
C VAL A 45 -2.63 29.50 -20.80
N ASP A 46 -1.50 29.65 -21.47
CA ASP A 46 -0.18 29.20 -21.00
C ASP A 46 0.86 30.19 -21.53
N ASN A 47 1.16 31.24 -20.76
CA ASN A 47 1.95 32.39 -21.23
C ASN A 47 3.13 32.75 -20.31
N GLY A 48 3.50 31.86 -19.40
CA GLY A 48 4.56 32.09 -18.39
C GLY A 48 4.18 33.01 -17.24
N ILE A 49 3.03 33.70 -17.32
CA ILE A 49 2.43 34.44 -16.19
C ILE A 49 1.37 33.57 -15.53
N ASP A 50 0.45 33.05 -16.34
CA ASP A 50 -0.65 32.19 -15.93
C ASP A 50 -0.71 30.91 -16.77
N LEU A 51 -1.11 29.83 -16.10
CA LEU A 51 -1.68 28.65 -16.73
C LEU A 51 -3.16 28.55 -16.33
N ILE A 52 -4.07 28.68 -17.29
CA ILE A 52 -5.50 28.51 -17.06
C ILE A 52 -6.01 27.42 -18.00
N VAL A 53 -6.46 26.31 -17.43
CA VAL A 53 -7.13 25.22 -18.16
C VAL A 53 -8.64 25.36 -17.92
N PRO A 54 -9.43 25.85 -18.90
CA PRO A 54 -10.86 26.09 -18.71
C PRO A 54 -11.66 24.80 -18.54
N ALA A 55 -12.81 24.90 -17.88
CA ALA A 55 -13.75 23.77 -17.76
C ALA A 55 -14.15 23.25 -19.15
N GLY A 56 -14.07 21.93 -19.34
CA GLY A 56 -14.32 21.26 -20.63
C GLY A 56 -13.11 21.20 -21.57
N SER A 57 -11.98 21.84 -21.22
CA SER A 57 -10.72 21.73 -21.98
C SER A 57 -9.80 20.66 -21.39
N THR A 58 -9.03 20.02 -22.25
CA THR A 58 -7.91 19.15 -21.87
C THR A 58 -6.60 19.77 -22.38
N TYR A 59 -5.60 19.87 -21.52
CA TYR A 59 -4.27 20.36 -21.87
C TYR A 59 -3.19 19.38 -21.38
N THR A 60 -2.23 19.04 -22.24
CA THR A 60 -1.16 18.11 -21.89
C THR A 60 0.15 18.86 -21.75
N LEU A 61 0.84 18.67 -20.62
CA LEU A 61 2.08 19.37 -20.30
C LEU A 61 3.10 18.41 -19.68
N ALA A 62 4.37 18.78 -19.74
CA ALA A 62 5.45 18.02 -19.12
C ALA A 62 6.63 18.92 -18.76
N GLY A 63 7.53 18.38 -17.94
CA GLY A 63 8.73 19.07 -17.50
C GLY A 63 8.47 20.05 -16.36
N SER A 64 9.47 20.86 -16.03
CA SER A 64 9.35 21.89 -15.01
C SER A 64 8.83 23.20 -15.63
N ARG A 65 7.82 23.80 -15.01
CA ARG A 65 7.10 24.99 -15.47
C ARG A 65 6.98 25.98 -14.32
N SER A 66 7.29 27.24 -14.60
CA SER A 66 7.17 28.33 -13.64
C SER A 66 6.23 29.39 -14.18
N TYR A 67 5.32 29.85 -13.33
CA TYR A 67 4.34 30.89 -13.60
C TYR A 67 4.47 31.98 -12.55
N THR A 68 4.47 33.24 -12.98
CA THR A 68 4.69 34.36 -12.05
C THR A 68 3.44 34.77 -11.28
N ASN A 69 2.25 34.33 -11.70
CA ASN A 69 0.98 34.65 -11.05
C ASN A 69 0.23 33.40 -10.57
N SER A 70 -0.34 32.59 -11.48
CA SER A 70 -1.19 31.47 -11.06
C SER A 70 -1.21 30.27 -12.00
N VAL A 71 -1.54 29.10 -11.45
CA VAL A 71 -2.01 27.93 -12.19
C VAL A 71 -3.43 27.62 -11.74
N VAL A 72 -4.40 27.69 -12.64
CA VAL A 72 -5.82 27.42 -12.39
C VAL A 72 -6.31 26.31 -13.32
N VAL A 73 -6.64 25.16 -12.74
CA VAL A 73 -7.14 23.98 -13.46
C VAL A 73 -8.63 23.83 -13.19
N ASN A 74 -9.46 24.23 -14.15
CA ASN A 74 -10.92 24.05 -14.15
C ASN A 74 -11.39 22.90 -15.05
N GLY A 75 -10.58 22.51 -16.03
CA GLY A 75 -10.76 21.31 -16.87
C GLY A 75 -9.74 20.24 -16.51
N THR A 76 -9.13 19.61 -17.51
CA THR A 76 -8.17 18.52 -17.31
C THR A 76 -6.77 18.91 -17.75
N LEU A 77 -5.82 18.95 -16.81
CA LEU A 77 -4.38 19.08 -17.06
C LEU A 77 -3.74 17.68 -16.96
N LEU A 78 -3.29 17.15 -18.09
CA LEU A 78 -2.64 15.85 -18.18
C LEU A 78 -1.11 16.00 -18.19
N VAL A 79 -0.43 15.12 -17.48
CA VAL A 79 1.02 14.95 -17.62
C VAL A 79 1.30 14.12 -18.87
N SER A 80 2.21 14.60 -19.72
CA SER A 80 2.63 13.81 -20.87
C SER A 80 3.16 12.45 -20.42
N PRO A 81 2.80 11.35 -21.10
CA PRO A 81 3.25 10.00 -20.78
C PRO A 81 4.71 9.75 -21.15
N LEU A 82 5.46 9.03 -20.29
CA LEU A 82 6.78 8.47 -20.59
C LEU A 82 6.74 7.54 -21.81
N ASN A 83 7.45 7.91 -22.87
CA ASN A 83 7.62 7.11 -24.09
C ASN A 83 9.12 6.94 -24.39
N GLY A 84 9.78 5.98 -23.74
CA GLY A 84 11.22 5.77 -23.86
C GLY A 84 12.02 6.66 -22.92
N THR A 85 12.66 7.72 -23.42
CA THR A 85 13.67 8.51 -22.68
C THR A 85 13.20 9.85 -22.09
N ALA A 86 11.98 10.32 -22.41
CA ALA A 86 11.24 11.37 -21.68
C ALA A 86 9.76 11.32 -22.12
N SER A 87 8.75 11.73 -21.34
CA SER A 87 8.65 12.31 -19.99
C SER A 87 7.42 11.71 -19.32
N GLY A 88 7.44 11.36 -18.03
CA GLY A 88 6.24 10.96 -17.27
C GLY A 88 5.99 11.85 -16.05
N PHE A 89 6.41 13.11 -16.14
CA PHE A 89 6.39 14.04 -15.00
C PHE A 89 6.02 15.47 -15.39
N LEU A 90 5.44 16.19 -14.42
CA LEU A 90 5.16 17.62 -14.46
C LEU A 90 5.55 18.25 -13.13
N GLU A 91 6.30 19.36 -13.18
CA GLU A 91 6.63 20.16 -12.01
C GLU A 91 6.12 21.58 -12.21
N LEU A 92 5.32 22.08 -11.27
CA LEU A 92 4.70 23.40 -11.31
C LEU A 92 5.27 24.26 -10.18
N SER A 93 5.63 25.50 -10.51
CA SER A 93 6.00 26.54 -9.56
C SER A 93 5.19 27.80 -9.83
N ALA A 94 4.40 28.26 -8.85
CA ALA A 94 3.60 29.49 -8.98
C ALA A 94 3.19 30.02 -7.60
N PRO A 95 2.87 31.32 -7.45
CA PRO A 95 2.30 31.81 -6.19
C PRO A 95 1.02 31.08 -5.75
N LEU A 96 0.11 30.81 -6.70
CA LEU A 96 -1.13 30.06 -6.48
C LEU A 96 -1.23 28.88 -7.45
N VAL A 97 -1.57 27.71 -6.93
CA VAL A 97 -2.01 26.57 -7.73
C VAL A 97 -3.38 26.11 -7.23
N HIS A 98 -4.40 26.27 -8.07
CA HIS A 98 -5.79 25.91 -7.76
C HIS A 98 -6.32 24.87 -8.74
N VAL A 99 -6.67 23.70 -8.21
CA VAL A 99 -7.46 22.70 -8.93
C VAL A 99 -8.88 22.79 -8.41
N SER A 100 -9.79 23.35 -9.22
CA SER A 100 -11.18 23.60 -8.80
C SER A 100 -11.99 22.31 -8.75
N ALA A 101 -13.22 22.34 -8.20
CA ALA A 101 -14.02 21.13 -7.96
C ALA A 101 -14.28 20.25 -9.21
N GLY A 102 -14.33 20.84 -10.41
CA GLY A 102 -14.41 20.11 -11.69
C GLY A 102 -13.06 19.87 -12.36
N GLY A 103 -11.98 20.40 -11.78
CA GLY A 103 -10.63 20.34 -12.28
C GLY A 103 -9.92 19.03 -11.95
N VAL A 104 -9.12 18.55 -12.90
CA VAL A 104 -8.29 17.35 -12.75
C VAL A 104 -6.87 17.67 -13.20
N LEU A 105 -5.90 17.51 -12.31
CA LEU A 105 -4.48 17.46 -12.63
C LEU A 105 -4.02 16.01 -12.50
N SER A 106 -3.80 15.32 -13.61
CA SER A 106 -3.59 13.87 -13.64
C SER A 106 -2.28 13.49 -14.32
N ALA A 107 -1.51 12.67 -13.63
CA ALA A 107 -0.41 11.87 -14.14
C ALA A 107 -0.77 10.38 -14.13
N ASP A 108 -2.07 10.06 -14.16
CA ASP A 108 -2.54 8.68 -14.10
C ASP A 108 -2.02 7.92 -15.31
N GLY A 109 -1.38 6.78 -15.03
CA GLY A 109 -0.75 5.98 -16.04
C GLY A 109 0.40 6.66 -16.77
N ALA A 110 0.93 7.82 -16.36
CA ALA A 110 1.97 8.55 -17.10
C ALA A 110 3.41 8.01 -16.90
N GLY A 111 3.61 7.02 -16.04
CA GLY A 111 4.89 6.39 -15.67
C GLY A 111 5.34 5.26 -16.61
N PHE A 112 5.95 4.20 -16.08
CA PHE A 112 6.54 3.14 -16.92
C PHE A 112 5.48 2.26 -17.60
N LEU A 113 5.78 1.85 -18.84
CA LEU A 113 4.96 0.93 -19.65
C LEU A 113 4.86 -0.48 -19.03
N SER A 114 3.93 -1.28 -19.53
CA SER A 114 3.78 -2.70 -19.16
C SER A 114 5.13 -3.44 -19.17
N GLY A 115 5.43 -4.16 -18.08
CA GLY A 115 6.67 -4.92 -17.91
C GLY A 115 7.94 -4.08 -17.84
N GLN A 116 7.84 -2.77 -17.57
CA GLN A 116 8.97 -1.84 -17.49
C GLN A 116 9.02 -1.09 -16.16
N GLY A 117 10.21 -0.58 -15.82
CA GLY A 117 10.50 0.17 -14.59
C GLY A 117 11.24 -0.65 -13.54
N PRO A 118 11.80 -0.02 -12.49
CA PRO A 118 12.62 -0.70 -11.48
C PRO A 118 11.89 -1.81 -10.73
N GLY A 119 10.62 -1.58 -10.40
CA GLY A 119 9.70 -2.58 -9.83
C GLY A 119 8.72 -3.14 -10.86
N ALA A 120 9.14 -3.45 -12.08
CA ALA A 120 8.24 -4.01 -13.09
C ALA A 120 7.60 -5.33 -12.62
N GLY A 121 6.30 -5.50 -12.86
CA GLY A 121 5.64 -6.77 -12.61
C GLY A 121 6.17 -7.87 -13.53
N TYR A 122 6.25 -9.11 -13.04
CA TYR A 122 6.76 -10.23 -13.81
C TYR A 122 5.94 -10.48 -15.08
N THR A 123 6.65 -10.58 -16.20
CA THR A 123 6.09 -10.80 -17.53
C THR A 123 6.49 -12.18 -18.04
N THR A 124 5.53 -13.00 -18.44
CA THR A 124 5.79 -14.31 -19.07
C THR A 124 5.62 -14.24 -20.59
N SER A 125 6.63 -14.76 -21.29
CA SER A 125 6.54 -15.14 -22.69
C SER A 125 5.98 -16.56 -22.74
N ALA A 126 4.92 -16.80 -23.50
CA ALA A 126 4.22 -18.09 -23.59
C ALA A 126 5.17 -19.31 -23.63
N GLY A 127 5.05 -20.21 -22.66
CA GLY A 127 5.38 -21.62 -22.84
C GLY A 127 4.14 -22.38 -23.35
N PRO A 128 4.27 -23.60 -23.91
CA PRO A 128 3.16 -24.37 -24.49
C PRO A 128 2.08 -24.80 -23.49
N PHE A 129 2.26 -24.50 -22.19
CA PHE A 129 1.30 -24.80 -21.15
C PHE A 129 0.21 -23.73 -21.12
N SER A 130 -0.98 -24.17 -21.51
CA SER A 130 -2.22 -23.41 -21.67
C SER A 130 -2.99 -23.27 -20.35
N ASP A 131 -2.34 -23.52 -19.23
CA ASP A 131 -2.95 -23.47 -17.92
C ASP A 131 -2.81 -22.04 -17.42
N GLY A 132 -3.91 -21.28 -17.42
CA GLY A 132 -3.98 -19.85 -17.09
C GLY A 132 -3.04 -19.37 -15.97
N GLY A 133 -2.50 -18.17 -16.14
CA GLY A 133 -1.80 -17.44 -15.10
C GLY A 133 -2.03 -15.94 -15.25
N GLY A 134 -1.48 -15.14 -14.32
CA GLY A 134 -1.57 -13.69 -14.39
C GLY A 134 -0.23 -12.97 -14.30
N GLY A 135 -0.19 -11.77 -14.90
CA GLY A 135 0.97 -10.89 -14.74
C GLY A 135 1.06 -10.37 -13.29
N GLY A 136 2.30 -10.23 -12.78
CA GLY A 136 2.54 -9.60 -11.48
C GLY A 136 2.21 -8.11 -11.52
N GLY A 137 1.80 -7.52 -10.40
CA GLY A 137 1.58 -6.08 -10.28
C GLY A 137 2.90 -5.29 -10.25
N GLY A 138 2.86 -4.04 -10.69
CA GLY A 138 3.99 -3.11 -10.59
C GLY A 138 4.24 -2.67 -9.15
N GLY A 139 5.51 -2.60 -8.75
CA GLY A 139 5.98 -2.05 -7.47
C GLY A 139 6.36 -0.57 -7.56
N PHE A 140 6.24 0.16 -6.44
CA PHE A 140 6.82 1.48 -6.21
C PHE A 140 6.79 1.88 -4.73
N GLY A 141 5.65 2.38 -4.22
CA GLY A 141 5.49 2.76 -2.81
C GLY A 141 5.34 1.54 -1.89
N GLY A 142 4.86 0.43 -2.44
CA GLY A 142 4.92 -0.92 -1.88
C GLY A 142 5.28 -1.93 -2.98
N ASN A 143 5.25 -3.22 -2.66
CA ASN A 143 5.40 -4.28 -3.65
C ASN A 143 4.09 -4.48 -4.42
N GLY A 144 4.17 -4.85 -5.70
CA GLY A 144 3.01 -5.29 -6.45
C GLY A 144 2.43 -6.59 -5.88
N GLY A 145 1.20 -6.93 -6.25
CA GLY A 145 0.63 -8.24 -5.98
C GLY A 145 1.19 -9.30 -6.92
N VAL A 146 1.39 -10.51 -6.43
CA VAL A 146 1.70 -11.70 -7.22
C VAL A 146 0.48 -12.13 -8.04
N GLY A 147 0.70 -12.48 -9.31
CA GLY A 147 -0.31 -13.14 -10.14
C GLY A 147 -0.39 -14.65 -9.86
N ASP A 148 -1.52 -15.28 -10.13
CA ASP A 148 -1.70 -16.72 -9.94
C ASP A 148 -0.85 -17.55 -10.92
N ARG A 149 -0.40 -18.72 -10.43
CA ARG A 149 0.39 -19.77 -11.08
C ARG A 149 1.75 -19.35 -11.69
N PHE A 150 2.74 -20.26 -11.63
CA PHE A 150 4.08 -20.15 -12.23
C PHE A 150 5.05 -19.07 -11.69
N HIS A 151 5.09 -18.84 -10.37
CA HIS A 151 6.10 -17.96 -9.75
C HIS A 151 6.16 -16.55 -10.36
N ALA A 152 5.01 -15.97 -10.70
CA ALA A 152 4.97 -14.59 -11.18
C ALA A 152 5.40 -13.64 -10.05
N THR A 153 6.68 -13.29 -10.02
CA THR A 153 7.22 -12.37 -9.00
C THR A 153 6.54 -11.01 -9.10
N SER A 154 6.24 -10.42 -7.95
CA SER A 154 5.74 -9.05 -7.88
C SER A 154 6.86 -8.05 -8.17
N GLY A 155 6.50 -6.87 -8.67
CA GLY A 155 7.42 -5.74 -8.67
C GLY A 155 7.76 -5.30 -7.25
N GLU A 156 9.04 -5.04 -6.96
CA GLU A 156 9.49 -4.54 -5.65
C GLU A 156 9.29 -3.03 -5.51
N SER A 157 9.15 -2.56 -4.26
CA SER A 157 9.15 -1.13 -3.93
C SER A 157 10.52 -0.47 -4.20
N TYR A 158 10.54 0.82 -4.51
CA TYR A 158 11.78 1.59 -4.69
C TYR A 158 11.57 3.10 -4.42
N GLY A 159 12.65 3.87 -4.52
CA GLY A 159 12.64 5.33 -4.31
C GLY A 159 12.61 5.73 -2.83
N SER A 160 12.60 7.04 -2.57
CA SER A 160 12.60 7.61 -1.21
C SER A 160 11.18 7.90 -0.70
N VAL A 161 10.87 7.57 0.56
CA VAL A 161 9.58 7.87 1.20
C VAL A 161 9.28 9.37 1.24
N THR A 162 10.29 10.21 1.44
CA THR A 162 10.14 11.66 1.66
C THR A 162 10.57 12.51 0.47
N GLN A 163 11.34 11.95 -0.46
CA GLN A 163 11.94 12.70 -1.57
C GLN A 163 11.88 11.99 -2.93
N SER A 164 11.05 10.95 -3.12
CA SER A 164 11.05 10.25 -4.41
C SER A 164 10.72 11.20 -5.56
N LEU A 165 11.62 11.18 -6.55
CA LEU A 165 11.44 11.79 -7.86
C LEU A 165 11.13 10.70 -8.89
N ASP A 166 10.67 9.54 -8.47
CA ASP A 166 10.48 8.41 -9.36
C ASP A 166 9.03 8.35 -9.87
N MET A 167 8.80 7.54 -10.90
CA MET A 167 7.49 7.24 -11.46
C MET A 167 7.13 5.80 -11.10
N GLY A 168 5.85 5.44 -11.10
CA GLY A 168 5.39 4.07 -10.87
C GLY A 168 5.77 3.12 -12.01
N SER A 169 6.12 1.88 -11.66
CA SER A 169 6.39 0.80 -12.61
C SER A 169 5.12 0.26 -13.28
N GLY A 170 5.26 -0.30 -14.48
CA GLY A 170 4.17 -1.02 -15.14
C GLY A 170 3.97 -2.42 -14.57
N GLY A 171 2.73 -2.90 -14.63
CA GLY A 171 2.38 -4.28 -14.33
C GLY A 171 2.91 -5.24 -15.41
N GLY A 172 3.00 -6.51 -15.05
CA GLY A 172 3.49 -7.58 -15.91
C GLY A 172 2.48 -8.01 -16.97
N ALA A 173 2.98 -8.47 -18.11
CA ALA A 173 2.18 -8.99 -19.21
C ALA A 173 2.21 -10.53 -19.25
N ILE A 174 1.17 -11.13 -19.83
CA ILE A 174 1.09 -12.58 -20.04
C ILE A 174 0.36 -12.87 -21.35
N ASN A 175 0.92 -13.74 -22.20
CA ASN A 175 0.28 -14.17 -23.46
C ASN A 175 -0.23 -13.01 -24.35
N GLY A 176 0.53 -11.91 -24.41
CA GLY A 176 0.17 -10.70 -25.18
C GLY A 176 -0.88 -9.79 -24.52
N ILE A 177 -1.40 -10.16 -23.35
CA ILE A 177 -2.26 -9.31 -22.51
C ILE A 177 -1.35 -8.41 -21.69
N LEU A 178 -1.42 -7.10 -21.96
CA LEU A 178 -0.55 -6.12 -21.34
C LEU A 178 -0.94 -5.85 -19.89
N GLY A 179 0.07 -5.64 -19.05
CA GLY A 179 -0.11 -5.07 -17.73
C GLY A 179 -0.42 -3.58 -17.79
N GLY A 180 -0.94 -3.06 -16.69
CA GLY A 180 -1.30 -1.67 -16.53
C GLY A 180 -0.06 -0.78 -16.47
N ARG A 181 -0.18 0.43 -17.02
CA ARG A 181 0.89 1.41 -16.98
C ARG A 181 1.01 2.04 -15.59
N GLY A 182 2.23 2.28 -15.11
CA GLY A 182 2.43 2.93 -13.81
C GLY A 182 2.09 4.42 -13.84
N GLY A 183 1.79 5.01 -12.68
CA GLY A 183 1.51 6.45 -12.52
C GLY A 183 2.76 7.31 -12.73
N GLY A 184 2.57 8.53 -13.23
CA GLY A 184 3.65 9.50 -13.42
C GLY A 184 4.02 10.25 -12.15
N ARG A 185 4.64 11.42 -12.30
CA ARG A 185 5.07 12.27 -11.20
C ARG A 185 4.51 13.68 -11.32
N ILE A 186 3.91 14.18 -10.24
CA ILE A 186 3.50 15.59 -10.10
C ILE A 186 4.29 16.21 -8.94
N ARG A 187 4.91 17.36 -9.19
CA ARG A 187 5.47 18.21 -8.14
C ARG A 187 4.86 19.60 -8.22
N ILE A 188 4.40 20.14 -7.10
CA ILE A 188 3.84 21.48 -7.02
C ILE A 188 4.54 22.24 -5.90
N THR A 189 5.09 23.39 -6.23
CA THR A 189 5.66 24.34 -5.26
C THR A 189 4.90 25.65 -5.38
N ALA A 190 4.25 26.10 -4.31
CA ALA A 190 3.49 27.35 -4.34
C ALA A 190 3.42 28.05 -2.99
N ASN A 191 2.92 29.28 -2.94
CA ASN A 191 2.56 29.86 -1.64
C ASN A 191 1.26 29.21 -1.16
N THR A 192 0.25 29.15 -2.03
CA THR A 192 -1.02 28.47 -1.76
C THR A 192 -1.25 27.36 -2.77
N ILE A 193 -1.52 26.16 -2.27
CA ILE A 193 -2.06 25.05 -3.06
C ILE A 193 -3.50 24.82 -2.60
N ARG A 194 -4.45 24.99 -3.51
CA ARG A 194 -5.87 24.71 -3.28
C ARG A 194 -6.32 23.54 -4.13
N VAL A 195 -6.78 22.47 -3.50
CA VAL A 195 -7.29 21.26 -4.19
C VAL A 195 -8.74 21.05 -3.79
N ASP A 196 -9.67 21.57 -4.59
CA ASP A 196 -11.10 21.26 -4.49
C ASP A 196 -11.50 20.09 -5.41
N GLY A 197 -10.75 19.91 -6.51
CA GLY A 197 -10.93 18.81 -7.47
C GLY A 197 -10.00 17.64 -7.20
N ARG A 198 -9.30 17.16 -8.24
CA ARG A 198 -8.41 15.99 -8.13
C ARG A 198 -7.00 16.25 -8.61
N VAL A 199 -6.02 15.89 -7.79
CA VAL A 199 -4.61 15.73 -8.18
C VAL A 199 -4.27 14.24 -8.08
N SER A 200 -3.92 13.60 -9.19
CA SER A 200 -3.73 12.15 -9.20
C SER A 200 -2.51 11.69 -9.99
N ALA A 201 -1.89 10.61 -9.55
CA ALA A 201 -0.82 9.88 -10.23
C ALA A 201 -1.04 8.37 -10.08
N GLU A 202 -2.22 7.88 -10.38
CA GLU A 202 -2.61 6.48 -10.20
C GLU A 202 -2.02 5.56 -11.26
N GLY A 203 -1.84 4.28 -10.91
CA GLY A 203 -1.55 3.24 -11.89
C GLY A 203 -2.79 2.86 -12.70
N LEU A 204 -2.62 2.47 -13.96
CA LEU A 204 -3.71 1.93 -14.77
C LEU A 204 -3.94 0.45 -14.46
N ASN A 205 -5.15 0.00 -14.72
CA ASN A 205 -5.50 -1.41 -14.61
C ASN A 205 -4.79 -2.25 -15.69
N GLY A 206 -4.50 -3.50 -15.38
CA GLY A 206 -4.05 -4.48 -16.38
C GLY A 206 -5.15 -4.80 -17.38
N ALA A 207 -4.79 -5.22 -18.59
CA ALA A 207 -5.77 -5.66 -19.60
C ALA A 207 -6.28 -7.08 -19.31
N GLU A 208 -7.43 -7.43 -19.89
CA GLU A 208 -7.95 -8.80 -19.95
C GLU A 208 -8.13 -9.24 -21.40
N ASN A 209 -8.05 -10.56 -21.61
CA ASN A 209 -8.65 -11.17 -22.79
C ASN A 209 -10.09 -11.56 -22.44
N VAL A 210 -11.06 -10.95 -23.13
CA VAL A 210 -12.48 -11.28 -23.02
C VAL A 210 -12.80 -12.22 -24.18
N GLY A 211 -12.76 -13.54 -23.94
CA GLY A 211 -13.08 -14.52 -24.99
C GLY A 211 -12.46 -15.90 -24.86
N SER A 212 -11.48 -16.11 -23.97
CA SER A 212 -10.93 -17.44 -23.69
C SER A 212 -11.51 -18.02 -22.40
N ASN A 213 -11.58 -19.35 -22.30
CA ASN A 213 -11.98 -20.08 -21.09
C ASN A 213 -10.94 -19.96 -19.94
N PHE A 214 -9.90 -19.13 -20.12
CA PHE A 214 -8.78 -19.00 -19.19
C PHE A 214 -8.84 -17.63 -18.50
N ARG A 215 -8.70 -17.60 -17.17
CA ARG A 215 -8.85 -16.41 -16.31
C ARG A 215 -7.60 -15.49 -16.33
N VAL A 216 -7.00 -15.32 -17.51
CA VAL A 216 -5.73 -14.61 -17.71
C VAL A 216 -5.94 -13.09 -17.71
N ALA A 217 -5.11 -12.37 -16.96
CA ALA A 217 -5.09 -10.91 -16.90
C ALA A 217 -3.66 -10.38 -16.75
N GLY A 218 -3.40 -9.20 -17.31
CA GLY A 218 -2.21 -8.42 -16.98
C GLY A 218 -2.27 -7.91 -15.54
N GLY A 219 -1.11 -7.71 -14.93
CA GLY A 219 -1.03 -7.11 -13.60
C GLY A 219 -1.33 -5.60 -13.63
N GLY A 220 -1.81 -5.03 -12.53
CA GLY A 220 -2.02 -3.59 -12.41
C GLY A 220 -0.71 -2.79 -12.36
N GLY A 221 -0.72 -1.57 -12.89
CA GLY A 221 0.42 -0.64 -12.79
C GLY A 221 0.54 -0.05 -11.39
N ALA A 222 1.76 0.26 -10.95
CA ALA A 222 1.97 0.93 -9.66
C ALA A 222 1.45 2.38 -9.69
N GLY A 223 1.01 2.89 -8.54
CA GLY A 223 0.85 4.33 -8.35
C GLY A 223 2.16 5.08 -8.56
N GLY A 224 2.07 6.38 -8.82
CA GLY A 224 3.17 7.30 -9.08
C GLY A 224 3.49 8.18 -7.87
N ALA A 225 4.07 9.36 -8.12
CA ALA A 225 4.49 10.27 -7.06
C ALA A 225 3.75 11.61 -7.13
N VAL A 226 3.20 12.07 -6.00
CA VAL A 226 2.63 13.42 -5.87
C VAL A 226 3.35 14.16 -4.74
N ARG A 227 4.00 15.27 -5.06
CA ARG A 227 4.69 16.11 -4.07
C ARG A 227 4.13 17.53 -4.06
N LEU A 228 3.66 17.97 -2.90
CA LEU A 228 3.12 19.30 -2.67
C LEU A 228 3.98 20.02 -1.63
N ALA A 229 4.49 21.20 -1.98
CA ALA A 229 5.21 22.07 -1.07
C ALA A 229 4.54 23.45 -1.10
N ALA A 230 3.93 23.85 0.03
CA ALA A 230 3.20 25.10 0.13
C ALA A 230 3.48 25.87 1.42
N SER A 231 3.15 27.15 1.48
CA SER A 231 2.91 27.80 2.77
C SER A 231 1.56 27.37 3.34
N THR A 232 0.53 27.34 2.49
CA THR A 232 -0.84 26.96 2.86
C THR A 232 -1.39 25.90 1.91
N LEU A 233 -1.90 24.81 2.46
CA LEU A 233 -2.64 23.76 1.74
C LEU A 233 -4.11 23.79 2.13
N GLU A 234 -5.01 23.92 1.16
CA GLU A 234 -6.45 24.05 1.41
C GLU A 234 -7.32 23.31 0.37
N GLY A 235 -8.62 23.19 0.67
CA GLY A 235 -9.61 22.54 -0.20
C GLY A 235 -10.16 21.23 0.39
N SER A 236 -11.06 20.60 -0.35
CA SER A 236 -11.77 19.37 0.07
C SER A 236 -11.73 18.26 -0.99
N GLY A 237 -10.85 18.40 -1.98
CA GLY A 237 -10.71 17.47 -3.09
C GLY A 237 -9.93 16.20 -2.76
N ALA A 238 -9.38 15.56 -3.78
CA ALA A 238 -8.64 14.31 -3.65
C ALA A 238 -7.19 14.45 -4.15
N ILE A 239 -6.26 13.89 -3.36
CA ILE A 239 -4.86 13.69 -3.74
C ILE A 239 -4.61 12.18 -3.74
N ALA A 240 -4.32 11.61 -4.92
CA ALA A 240 -4.28 10.15 -5.08
C ALA A 240 -3.03 9.65 -5.83
N ALA A 241 -2.50 8.53 -5.39
CA ALA A 241 -1.45 7.77 -6.05
C ALA A 241 -1.71 6.27 -5.86
N ASP A 242 -2.97 5.84 -6.00
CA ASP A 242 -3.37 4.44 -5.85
C ASP A 242 -2.81 3.57 -6.99
N GLY A 243 -2.56 2.29 -6.69
CA GLY A 243 -2.19 1.29 -7.68
C GLY A 243 -3.37 0.85 -8.54
N GLY A 244 -3.09 0.50 -9.80
CA GLY A 244 -4.09 -0.05 -10.71
C GLY A 244 -4.50 -1.47 -10.33
N ALA A 245 -5.72 -1.87 -10.65
CA ALA A 245 -6.22 -3.21 -10.40
C ALA A 245 -5.80 -4.21 -11.50
N SER A 246 -5.86 -5.51 -11.21
CA SER A 246 -6.18 -6.47 -12.26
C SER A 246 -7.69 -6.38 -12.54
N VAL A 247 -8.06 -6.50 -13.81
CA VAL A 247 -9.38 -6.17 -14.38
C VAL A 247 -10.59 -6.81 -13.68
N SER A 248 -10.40 -7.89 -12.90
CA SER A 248 -11.44 -8.50 -12.05
C SER A 248 -10.82 -9.27 -10.87
N PRO A 249 -11.47 -9.30 -9.68
CA PRO A 249 -10.99 -10.05 -8.50
C PRO A 249 -10.85 -11.56 -8.75
N ASP A 250 -11.59 -12.05 -9.73
CA ASP A 250 -11.75 -13.44 -10.12
C ASP A 250 -10.69 -13.89 -11.14
N ARG A 251 -9.82 -12.97 -11.57
CA ARG A 251 -8.77 -13.22 -12.56
C ARG A 251 -7.40 -13.27 -11.92
N GLU A 252 -6.48 -13.90 -12.63
CA GLU A 252 -5.20 -14.36 -12.11
C GLU A 252 -4.16 -13.23 -11.98
N GLY A 253 -4.43 -11.99 -12.44
CA GLY A 253 -3.47 -10.88 -12.39
C GLY A 253 -3.31 -10.26 -10.99
N GLY A 254 -2.09 -9.88 -10.63
CA GLY A 254 -1.79 -9.19 -9.37
C GLY A 254 -2.10 -7.69 -9.42
N GLY A 255 -2.51 -7.10 -8.29
CA GLY A 255 -2.78 -5.66 -8.19
C GLY A 255 -1.51 -4.82 -8.15
N GLY A 256 -1.51 -3.62 -8.75
CA GLY A 256 -0.38 -2.69 -8.66
C GLY A 256 -0.24 -2.11 -7.25
N SER A 257 0.99 -1.83 -6.82
CA SER A 257 1.23 -1.17 -5.53
C SER A 257 0.76 0.28 -5.50
N GLY A 258 0.50 0.81 -4.31
CA GLY A 258 0.32 2.24 -4.11
C GLY A 258 1.61 3.04 -4.34
N GLY A 259 1.45 4.33 -4.60
CA GLY A 259 2.52 5.27 -4.90
C GLY A 259 3.06 6.01 -3.68
N ARG A 260 3.62 7.20 -3.90
CA ARG A 260 4.17 8.04 -2.83
C ARG A 260 3.56 9.43 -2.86
N ILE A 261 3.01 9.88 -1.75
CA ILE A 261 2.49 11.24 -1.59
C ILE A 261 3.30 11.94 -0.51
N VAL A 262 3.77 13.15 -0.79
CA VAL A 262 4.45 14.01 0.20
C VAL A 262 3.85 15.41 0.15
N ALA A 263 3.22 15.83 1.24
CA ALA A 263 2.66 17.17 1.41
C ALA A 263 3.33 17.88 2.59
N THR A 264 4.10 18.92 2.29
CA THR A 264 4.78 19.78 3.28
C THR A 264 4.18 21.18 3.22
N PHE A 265 3.72 21.68 4.37
CA PHE A 265 3.10 23.00 4.49
C PHE A 265 3.32 23.63 5.87
N ASN A 266 3.18 24.96 5.96
CA ASN A 266 3.23 25.67 7.25
C ASN A 266 1.85 25.67 7.94
N SER A 267 0.78 25.79 7.15
CA SER A 267 -0.61 25.68 7.62
C SER A 267 -1.45 24.86 6.65
N SER A 268 -2.44 24.15 7.17
CA SER A 268 -3.41 23.44 6.34
C SER A 268 -4.82 23.56 6.89
N THR A 269 -5.76 23.81 5.98
CA THR A 269 -7.22 23.65 6.19
C THR A 269 -7.79 22.59 5.25
N PHE A 270 -6.92 21.84 4.57
CA PHE A 270 -7.34 20.80 3.66
C PHE A 270 -8.06 19.67 4.40
N ASN A 271 -9.31 19.42 4.00
CA ASN A 271 -10.18 18.39 4.57
C ASN A 271 -10.69 17.44 3.47
N GLY A 272 -9.79 17.12 2.54
CA GLY A 272 -10.03 16.17 1.47
C GLY A 272 -9.40 14.81 1.76
N THR A 273 -9.37 13.95 0.74
CA THR A 273 -8.80 12.60 0.86
C THR A 273 -7.37 12.55 0.34
N VAL A 274 -6.49 11.85 1.06
CA VAL A 274 -5.12 11.51 0.62
C VAL A 274 -5.02 9.99 0.56
N SER A 275 -4.70 9.41 -0.60
CA SER A 275 -4.71 7.96 -0.80
C SER A 275 -3.53 7.47 -1.64
N ALA A 276 -2.83 6.45 -1.14
CA ALA A 276 -1.79 5.74 -1.87
C ALA A 276 -1.93 4.23 -1.62
N ARG A 277 -3.10 3.66 -1.90
CA ARG A 277 -3.44 2.25 -1.61
C ARG A 277 -3.00 1.34 -2.75
N GLY A 278 -2.83 0.05 -2.46
CA GLY A 278 -2.59 -0.95 -3.49
C GLY A 278 -3.87 -1.31 -4.25
N GLY A 279 -3.73 -1.55 -5.54
CA GLY A 279 -4.80 -2.01 -6.42
C GLY A 279 -5.23 -3.44 -6.12
N VAL A 280 -6.48 -3.75 -6.46
CA VAL A 280 -7.07 -5.08 -6.29
C VAL A 280 -6.50 -6.05 -7.32
N GLY A 281 -6.28 -7.30 -6.93
CA GLY A 281 -5.96 -8.40 -7.85
C GLY A 281 -5.97 -9.74 -7.12
N TRP A 282 -5.46 -10.79 -7.76
CA TRP A 282 -5.34 -12.12 -7.16
C TRP A 282 -4.66 -12.06 -5.79
N GLN A 283 -3.48 -11.43 -5.76
CA GLN A 283 -2.98 -10.75 -4.59
C GLN A 283 -3.16 -9.25 -4.77
N GLN A 284 -3.68 -8.59 -3.74
CA GLN A 284 -3.72 -7.14 -3.70
C GLN A 284 -2.31 -6.55 -3.63
N GLY A 285 -2.08 -5.42 -4.32
CA GLY A 285 -0.84 -4.68 -4.21
C GLY A 285 -0.61 -4.14 -2.79
N GLY A 286 0.65 -3.98 -2.42
CA GLY A 286 1.02 -3.33 -1.17
C GLY A 286 0.66 -1.86 -1.20
N ALA A 287 0.34 -1.32 -0.01
CA ALA A 287 0.11 0.09 0.14
C ALA A 287 1.37 0.89 -0.21
N GLY A 288 1.16 2.09 -0.71
CA GLY A 288 2.16 3.14 -0.82
C GLY A 288 2.35 3.90 0.49
N THR A 289 3.06 5.02 0.41
CA THR A 289 3.34 5.87 1.58
C THR A 289 2.80 7.27 1.37
N ALA A 290 2.06 7.81 2.35
CA ALA A 290 1.65 9.21 2.37
C ALA A 290 2.30 9.94 3.55
N VAL A 291 3.10 10.96 3.27
CA VAL A 291 3.64 11.87 4.28
C VAL A 291 2.87 13.17 4.23
N TYR A 292 2.16 13.51 5.31
CA TYR A 292 1.29 14.68 5.37
C TYR A 292 1.55 15.45 6.67
N GLY A 293 2.10 16.66 6.56
CA GLY A 293 2.26 17.55 7.71
C GLY A 293 3.04 16.95 8.90
N GLY A 294 4.03 16.09 8.63
CA GLY A 294 4.83 15.41 9.67
C GLY A 294 4.37 13.99 10.01
N GLU A 295 3.21 13.55 9.54
CA GLU A 295 2.71 12.18 9.72
C GLU A 295 3.05 11.29 8.52
N LEU A 296 3.65 10.12 8.74
CA LEU A 296 3.71 9.02 7.76
C LEU A 296 2.49 8.12 7.95
N ARG A 297 1.66 7.98 6.92
CA ARG A 297 0.51 7.07 6.89
C ARG A 297 0.70 5.98 5.83
N VAL A 298 0.43 4.74 6.22
CA VAL A 298 0.35 3.58 5.32
C VAL A 298 -0.95 2.85 5.58
N GLU A 299 -1.78 2.67 4.55
CA GLU A 299 -3.08 2.03 4.67
C GLU A 299 -3.48 1.31 3.39
N ASN A 300 -4.30 0.26 3.51
CA ASN A 300 -4.79 -0.48 2.36
C ASN A 300 -6.28 -0.82 2.48
N THR A 301 -6.93 -1.18 1.37
CA THR A 301 -8.35 -1.58 1.42
C THR A 301 -8.55 -3.01 1.92
N ALA A 302 -7.61 -3.91 1.66
CA ALA A 302 -7.56 -5.27 2.18
C ALA A 302 -6.08 -5.71 2.34
N PRO A 303 -5.81 -6.85 3.01
CA PRO A 303 -4.45 -7.34 3.18
C PRO A 303 -3.83 -7.63 1.81
N GLY A 304 -2.70 -6.99 1.54
CA GLY A 304 -2.00 -7.07 0.25
C GLY A 304 -0.55 -7.47 0.39
N ALA A 305 0.21 -7.25 -0.68
CA ALA A 305 1.66 -7.38 -0.66
C ALA A 305 2.31 -6.39 0.32
N VAL A 306 3.58 -6.62 0.61
CA VAL A 306 4.34 -5.86 1.61
C VAL A 306 4.61 -4.43 1.14
N THR A 307 4.49 -3.48 2.05
CA THR A 307 5.09 -2.15 1.96
C THR A 307 6.43 -2.15 2.68
N THR A 308 7.54 -2.00 1.96
CA THR A 308 8.87 -1.90 2.57
C THR A 308 9.21 -0.42 2.79
N ILE A 309 9.73 -0.10 3.98
CA ILE A 309 10.38 1.19 4.21
C ILE A 309 11.83 1.08 3.73
N PRO A 310 12.26 1.84 2.70
CA PRO A 310 13.61 1.81 2.16
C PRO A 310 14.65 2.30 3.17
N SER A 311 15.90 1.85 3.02
CA SER A 311 17.00 2.25 3.90
C SER A 311 17.18 3.77 3.90
N GLY A 312 17.43 4.35 5.07
CA GLY A 312 17.54 5.78 5.25
C GLY A 312 17.18 6.21 6.65
N SER A 313 17.36 7.48 6.96
CA SER A 313 16.96 8.07 8.23
C SER A 313 15.72 8.93 8.02
N TYR A 314 14.68 8.67 8.80
CA TYR A 314 13.40 9.36 8.70
C TYR A 314 12.99 9.88 10.06
N SER A 315 12.46 11.10 10.09
CA SER A 315 11.90 11.71 11.29
C SER A 315 10.48 12.15 10.98
N PHE A 316 9.55 11.72 11.82
CA PHE A 316 8.13 12.04 11.72
C PHE A 316 7.61 12.46 13.09
N ASP A 317 6.54 13.25 13.13
CA ASP A 317 5.83 13.47 14.39
C ASP A 317 5.03 12.20 14.73
N THR A 318 4.39 11.62 13.73
CA THR A 318 3.59 10.40 13.87
C THR A 318 3.89 9.42 12.73
N VAL A 319 4.04 8.14 13.06
CA VAL A 319 3.99 7.04 12.09
C VAL A 319 2.71 6.25 12.36
N ARG A 320 1.83 6.17 11.37
CA ARG A 320 0.56 5.45 11.45
C ARG A 320 0.50 4.36 10.40
N ILE A 321 0.54 3.12 10.86
CA ILE A 321 0.30 1.93 10.04
C ILE A 321 -1.13 1.49 10.31
N ALA A 322 -2.02 1.72 9.35
CA ALA A 322 -3.46 1.58 9.51
C ALA A 322 -4.06 0.54 8.57
N THR A 323 -5.24 0.04 8.94
CA THR A 323 -6.19 -0.79 8.17
C THR A 323 -5.56 -1.62 7.06
N ASN A 324 -5.38 -2.92 7.34
CA ASN A 324 -4.92 -3.94 6.39
C ASN A 324 -3.53 -3.70 5.76
N ALA A 325 -2.82 -2.62 6.10
CA ALA A 325 -1.44 -2.43 5.68
C ALA A 325 -0.56 -3.55 6.24
N VAL A 326 0.32 -4.08 5.39
CA VAL A 326 1.36 -5.03 5.77
C VAL A 326 2.70 -4.34 5.54
N VAL A 327 3.35 -3.91 6.62
CA VAL A 327 4.61 -3.17 6.57
C VAL A 327 5.73 -4.03 7.12
N GLU A 328 6.84 -4.09 6.40
CA GLU A 328 8.03 -4.80 6.86
C GLU A 328 9.26 -3.90 6.79
N LEU A 329 10.01 -3.81 7.89
CA LEU A 329 11.31 -3.15 7.94
C LEU A 329 12.40 -4.18 7.66
N THR A 330 12.48 -4.62 6.41
CA THR A 330 13.50 -5.55 5.89
C THR A 330 14.77 -4.86 5.40
N SER A 331 14.83 -3.53 5.48
CA SER A 331 16.01 -2.73 5.12
C SER A 331 16.54 -1.99 6.35
N ALA A 332 17.73 -1.40 6.25
CA ALA A 332 18.34 -0.57 7.29
C ALA A 332 17.68 0.83 7.39
N ALA A 333 16.35 0.88 7.46
CA ALA A 333 15.60 2.10 7.74
C ALA A 333 15.70 2.44 9.23
N ALA A 334 16.07 3.68 9.56
CA ALA A 334 16.03 4.24 10.91
C ALA A 334 14.90 5.26 10.98
N VAL A 335 13.82 4.90 11.68
CA VAL A 335 12.60 5.71 11.78
C VAL A 335 12.49 6.26 13.19
N THR A 336 12.56 7.57 13.33
CA THR A 336 12.28 8.28 14.57
C THR A 336 10.90 8.90 14.54
N ALA A 337 10.12 8.73 15.61
CA ALA A 337 8.81 9.33 15.75
C ALA A 337 8.51 9.82 17.18
N ALA A 338 7.64 10.82 17.33
CA ALA A 338 7.06 11.06 18.66
C ALA A 338 6.10 9.92 19.00
N THR A 339 5.23 9.53 18.06
CA THR A 339 4.28 8.43 18.25
C THR A 339 4.30 7.46 17.08
N LEU A 340 4.38 6.16 17.38
CA LEU A 340 4.06 5.07 16.45
C LEU A 340 2.67 4.53 16.78
N ILE A 341 1.78 4.47 15.79
CA ILE A 341 0.44 3.91 15.90
C ILE A 341 0.32 2.75 14.90
N VAL A 342 0.00 1.56 15.39
CA VAL A 342 -0.40 0.41 14.56
C VAL A 342 -1.85 0.11 14.88
N GLU A 343 -2.74 0.26 13.89
CA GLU A 343 -4.19 0.17 14.12
C GLU A 343 -4.98 -0.51 13.00
N GLY A 344 -6.17 -0.99 13.35
CA GLY A 344 -6.95 -1.85 12.46
C GLY A 344 -6.27 -3.21 12.32
N PRO A 345 -6.73 -4.09 11.42
CA PRO A 345 -6.05 -5.37 11.15
C PRO A 345 -4.73 -5.20 10.37
N ALA A 346 -3.95 -4.15 10.67
CA ALA A 346 -2.64 -3.90 10.09
C ALA A 346 -1.57 -4.79 10.74
N LEU A 347 -0.51 -5.07 9.99
CA LEU A 347 0.65 -5.83 10.42
C LEU A 347 1.92 -4.98 10.22
N LEU A 348 2.71 -4.84 11.28
CA LEU A 348 4.05 -4.24 11.24
C LEU A 348 5.07 -5.26 11.72
N ASN A 349 5.99 -5.68 10.85
CA ASN A 349 7.08 -6.60 11.16
C ASN A 349 8.43 -5.86 11.18
N LEU A 350 9.18 -5.99 12.26
CA LEU A 350 10.56 -5.52 12.38
C LEU A 350 11.54 -6.69 12.21
N TYR A 351 12.37 -6.61 11.17
CA TYR A 351 13.41 -7.61 10.86
C TYR A 351 14.83 -7.04 10.86
N ILE A 352 15.05 -5.88 10.23
CA ILE A 352 16.37 -5.25 10.13
C ILE A 352 16.34 -3.81 10.63
N GLY A 353 15.33 -3.04 10.25
CA GLY A 353 15.26 -1.62 10.56
C GLY A 353 15.15 -1.30 12.06
N ALA A 354 15.31 -0.02 12.36
CA ALA A 354 15.19 0.54 13.69
C ALA A 354 13.99 1.48 13.77
N ILE A 355 13.19 1.34 14.83
CA ILE A 355 12.19 2.31 15.23
C ILE A 355 12.59 2.89 16.59
N ASP A 356 12.64 4.21 16.66
CA ASP A 356 12.79 4.98 17.89
C ASP A 356 11.56 5.88 18.06
N ALA A 357 10.64 5.50 18.94
CA ALA A 357 9.40 6.21 19.15
C ALA A 357 9.20 6.58 20.63
N GLN A 358 8.80 7.80 20.97
CA GLN A 358 8.53 8.10 22.39
C GLN A 358 7.38 7.23 22.92
N GLN A 359 6.31 7.11 22.14
CA GLN A 359 5.14 6.28 22.44
C GLN A 359 4.85 5.30 21.31
N VAL A 360 4.51 4.05 21.66
CA VAL A 360 4.04 3.02 20.72
C VAL A 360 2.63 2.57 21.12
N ASP A 361 1.67 2.72 20.22
CA ASP A 361 0.28 2.29 20.43
C ASP A 361 -0.11 1.21 19.42
N VAL A 362 -0.41 0.00 19.90
CA VAL A 362 -0.90 -1.13 19.10
C VAL A 362 -2.37 -1.38 19.47
N ARG A 363 -3.29 -1.17 18.54
CA ARG A 363 -4.74 -1.19 18.85
C ARG A 363 -5.61 -1.70 17.72
N SER A 364 -6.88 -1.92 18.03
CA SER A 364 -7.95 -2.22 17.07
C SER A 364 -7.67 -3.43 16.16
N GLY A 365 -7.18 -4.54 16.73
CA GLY A 365 -6.88 -5.78 16.00
C GLY A 365 -5.51 -5.81 15.31
N ALA A 366 -4.69 -4.78 15.51
CA ALA A 366 -3.38 -4.68 14.89
C ALA A 366 -2.38 -5.69 15.44
N ARG A 367 -1.34 -5.96 14.65
CA ARG A 367 -0.23 -6.82 15.02
C ARG A 367 1.08 -6.08 14.83
N LEU A 368 1.86 -5.97 15.90
CA LEU A 368 3.24 -5.50 15.85
C LEU A 368 4.16 -6.66 16.25
N ARG A 369 5.03 -7.08 15.33
CA ARG A 369 6.00 -8.16 15.55
C ARG A 369 7.41 -7.59 15.62
N TYR A 370 7.98 -7.58 16.82
CA TYR A 370 9.38 -7.25 17.05
C TYR A 370 10.24 -8.52 17.02
N ALA A 371 10.54 -8.99 15.80
CA ALA A 371 11.28 -10.23 15.57
C ALA A 371 12.80 -10.03 15.53
N ALA A 372 13.28 -8.92 14.99
CA ALA A 372 14.69 -8.52 14.93
C ALA A 372 14.81 -7.00 14.70
N GLY A 373 16.02 -6.49 14.42
CA GLY A 373 16.28 -5.05 14.36
C GLY A 373 16.24 -4.38 15.74
N SER A 374 15.86 -3.11 15.78
CA SER A 374 15.79 -2.33 17.04
C SER A 374 14.43 -1.67 17.22
N LEU A 375 13.86 -1.80 18.42
CA LEU A 375 12.70 -1.03 18.86
C LEU A 375 13.08 -0.32 20.15
N THR A 376 13.11 1.01 20.11
CA THR A 376 13.28 1.86 21.29
C THR A 376 11.97 2.59 21.53
N ALA A 377 11.47 2.52 22.77
CA ALA A 377 10.34 3.33 23.18
C ALA A 377 10.37 3.72 24.66
N THR A 378 9.73 4.85 24.99
CA THR A 378 9.53 5.25 26.38
C THR A 378 8.27 4.58 26.95
N GLY A 379 7.17 4.61 26.18
CA GLY A 379 5.90 4.01 26.55
C GLY A 379 5.36 3.08 25.45
N LEU A 380 4.66 2.01 25.86
CA LEU A 380 3.97 1.11 24.95
C LEU A 380 2.58 0.75 25.47
N ALA A 381 1.56 0.86 24.61
CA ALA A 381 0.18 0.48 24.90
C ALA A 381 -0.32 -0.59 23.91
N VAL A 382 -0.95 -1.65 24.42
CA VAL A 382 -1.59 -2.69 23.61
C VAL A 382 -3.05 -2.82 24.03
N SER A 383 -3.99 -2.74 23.09
CA SER A 383 -5.42 -2.71 23.41
C SER A 383 -6.31 -3.26 22.30
N SER A 384 -7.60 -3.44 22.59
CA SER A 384 -8.64 -3.60 21.56
C SER A 384 -8.34 -4.74 20.56
N SER A 385 -8.09 -5.95 21.07
CA SER A 385 -7.75 -7.15 20.29
C SER A 385 -6.41 -7.10 19.55
N ALA A 386 -5.56 -6.10 19.83
CA ALA A 386 -4.23 -6.03 19.25
C ALA A 386 -3.25 -7.01 19.89
N VAL A 387 -2.24 -7.40 19.11
CA VAL A 387 -1.17 -8.31 19.52
C VAL A 387 0.18 -7.63 19.33
N PHE A 388 0.97 -7.61 20.40
CA PHE A 388 2.39 -7.29 20.35
C PHE A 388 3.20 -8.57 20.56
N THR A 389 4.00 -8.94 19.56
CA THR A 389 4.88 -10.11 19.59
C THR A 389 6.31 -9.64 19.85
N LEU A 390 6.87 -10.00 21.00
CA LEU A 390 8.19 -9.60 21.47
C LEU A 390 9.16 -10.78 21.42
N ASN A 391 10.15 -10.77 20.53
CA ASN A 391 11.18 -11.82 20.44
C ASN A 391 12.61 -11.30 20.71
N LYS A 392 12.72 -10.05 21.16
CA LYS A 392 14.00 -9.36 21.43
C LYS A 392 13.88 -8.54 22.71
N ASN A 393 15.03 -8.20 23.29
CA ASN A 393 15.08 -7.38 24.49
C ASN A 393 14.38 -6.05 24.26
N LEU A 394 13.50 -5.67 25.18
CA LEU A 394 12.84 -4.37 25.15
C LEU A 394 12.82 -3.77 26.55
N SER A 395 13.34 -2.55 26.65
CA SER A 395 13.33 -1.75 27.88
C SER A 395 12.38 -0.57 27.69
N LEU A 396 11.42 -0.42 28.60
CA LEU A 396 10.41 0.63 28.61
C LEU A 396 10.41 1.36 29.94
N SER A 397 9.98 2.62 29.92
CA SER A 397 9.68 3.35 31.17
C SER A 397 8.27 3.02 31.66
N GLN A 398 7.32 2.83 30.74
CA GLN A 398 5.92 2.55 31.06
C GLN A 398 5.34 1.58 30.05
N MET A 399 4.40 0.74 30.51
CA MET A 399 3.68 -0.16 29.61
C MET A 399 2.24 -0.36 30.09
N SER A 400 1.29 -0.38 29.15
CA SER A 400 -0.11 -0.68 29.43
C SER A 400 -0.64 -1.76 28.49
N VAL A 401 -1.29 -2.77 29.08
CA VAL A 401 -2.02 -3.80 28.34
C VAL A 401 -3.48 -3.67 28.74
N LEU A 402 -4.22 -2.95 27.92
CA LEU A 402 -5.63 -2.62 28.15
C LEU A 402 -6.53 -3.79 27.72
N ALA A 403 -7.83 -3.68 27.97
CA ALA A 403 -8.81 -4.70 27.60
C ALA A 403 -8.65 -5.20 26.14
N GLY A 404 -8.53 -6.51 25.98
CA GLY A 404 -8.36 -7.18 24.69
C GLY A 404 -6.93 -7.14 24.12
N GLY A 405 -6.00 -6.38 24.70
CA GLY A 405 -4.61 -6.38 24.29
C GLY A 405 -3.89 -7.67 24.69
N LEU A 406 -3.03 -8.18 23.81
CA LEU A 406 -2.18 -9.34 24.06
C LEU A 406 -0.71 -9.00 23.79
N VAL A 407 0.14 -9.28 24.78
CA VAL A 407 1.60 -9.29 24.63
C VAL A 407 2.06 -10.73 24.76
N THR A 408 2.79 -11.21 23.77
CA THR A 408 3.27 -12.60 23.68
C THR A 408 4.57 -12.67 22.88
N HIS A 409 5.07 -13.88 22.63
CA HIS A 409 6.24 -14.13 21.80
C HIS A 409 5.99 -15.33 20.88
N GLU A 410 6.83 -15.55 19.88
CA GLU A 410 6.68 -16.71 19.00
C GLU A 410 7.15 -18.00 19.68
N THR A 411 6.61 -19.14 19.24
CA THR A 411 7.04 -20.46 19.70
C THR A 411 8.55 -20.61 19.53
N THR A 412 9.21 -21.25 20.48
CA THR A 412 10.67 -21.53 20.46
C THR A 412 11.60 -20.32 20.58
N GLU A 413 11.09 -19.09 20.61
CA GLU A 413 11.90 -17.90 20.87
C GLU A 413 12.32 -17.83 22.35
N THR A 414 13.60 -17.54 22.60
CA THR A 414 14.20 -17.51 23.95
C THR A 414 15.26 -16.41 24.06
N GLY A 415 15.74 -16.15 25.28
CA GLY A 415 16.90 -15.28 25.51
C GLY A 415 16.61 -13.80 25.34
N PHE A 416 15.38 -13.37 25.64
CA PHE A 416 15.02 -11.96 25.68
C PHE A 416 14.23 -11.61 26.95
N ASP A 417 14.35 -10.36 27.37
CA ASP A 417 13.67 -9.78 28.52
C ASP A 417 12.79 -8.60 28.11
N LEU A 418 11.60 -8.53 28.73
CA LEU A 418 10.80 -7.31 28.80
C LEU A 418 11.08 -6.61 30.13
N SER A 419 11.79 -5.49 30.09
CA SER A 419 12.12 -4.70 31.27
C SER A 419 11.29 -3.42 31.31
N VAL A 420 10.44 -3.27 32.33
CA VAL A 420 9.69 -2.02 32.57
C VAL A 420 10.23 -1.40 33.86
N SER A 421 10.92 -0.26 33.75
CA SER A 421 11.54 0.40 34.91
C SER A 421 10.55 1.18 35.78
N GLY A 422 9.43 1.60 35.19
CA GLY A 422 8.30 2.24 35.87
C GLY A 422 7.12 1.31 36.05
N THR A 423 5.93 1.72 35.58
CA THR A 423 4.69 0.95 35.80
C THR A 423 4.34 0.10 34.58
N LEU A 424 4.10 -1.19 34.84
CA LEU A 424 3.39 -2.09 33.93
C LEU A 424 1.95 -2.25 34.44
N THR A 425 0.98 -1.75 33.68
CA THR A 425 -0.44 -1.92 33.98
C THR A 425 -1.03 -2.98 33.07
N VAL A 426 -1.66 -4.01 33.65
CA VAL A 426 -2.47 -4.97 32.90
C VAL A 426 -3.90 -4.85 33.39
N GLU A 427 -4.79 -4.29 32.56
CA GLU A 427 -6.20 -4.10 32.90
C GLU A 427 -7.00 -5.41 32.77
N ALA A 428 -8.22 -5.41 33.33
CA ALA A 428 -9.15 -6.51 33.13
C ALA A 428 -9.36 -6.78 31.63
N GLY A 429 -9.06 -8.01 31.21
CA GLY A 429 -9.15 -8.44 29.81
C GLY A 429 -7.88 -8.18 28.97
N GLY A 430 -6.89 -7.46 29.49
CA GLY A 430 -5.53 -7.39 28.93
C GLY A 430 -4.70 -8.61 29.33
N ARG A 431 -3.73 -9.00 28.51
CA ARG A 431 -2.90 -10.20 28.74
C ARG A 431 -1.44 -9.98 28.39
N VAL A 432 -0.55 -10.28 29.33
CA VAL A 432 0.86 -10.62 29.05
C VAL A 432 0.95 -12.14 29.23
N SER A 433 1.19 -12.89 28.16
CA SER A 433 1.02 -14.34 28.18
C SER A 433 2.05 -15.08 27.33
N ALA A 434 2.64 -16.11 27.94
CA ALA A 434 3.44 -17.14 27.29
C ALA A 434 2.66 -18.46 27.12
N ALA A 435 1.32 -18.42 27.12
CA ALA A 435 0.50 -19.61 26.97
C ALA A 435 0.62 -20.20 25.56
N GLY A 436 1.01 -21.47 25.46
CA GLY A 436 1.06 -22.22 24.19
C GLY A 436 2.19 -21.83 23.23
N VAL A 437 3.17 -21.04 23.69
CA VAL A 437 4.33 -20.58 22.89
C VAL A 437 5.64 -21.23 23.31
N GLY A 438 5.57 -22.38 23.99
CA GLY A 438 6.73 -23.20 24.36
C GLY A 438 7.26 -24.01 23.17
N HIS A 439 7.92 -25.14 23.47
CA HIS A 439 8.31 -26.09 22.43
C HIS A 439 7.08 -26.75 21.79
N PRO A 440 7.11 -27.01 20.47
CA PRO A 440 6.05 -27.76 19.81
C PRO A 440 6.08 -29.24 20.23
N SER A 441 5.06 -30.00 19.80
CA SER A 441 4.93 -31.43 20.08
C SER A 441 6.24 -32.20 19.84
N LEU A 442 6.55 -33.13 20.76
CA LEU A 442 7.76 -33.97 20.76
C LEU A 442 9.09 -33.19 20.91
N GLN A 443 9.05 -31.91 21.21
CA GLN A 443 10.24 -31.08 21.39
C GLN A 443 10.34 -30.53 22.81
N GLY A 444 11.57 -30.21 23.21
CA GLY A 444 11.91 -29.69 24.51
C GLY A 444 12.54 -30.72 25.46
N PRO A 445 13.24 -30.30 26.52
CA PRO A 445 13.95 -31.20 27.44
C PRO A 445 13.05 -32.21 28.18
N GLY A 446 11.77 -31.87 28.35
CA GLY A 446 10.74 -32.71 28.92
C GLY A 446 9.69 -33.11 27.89
N ALA A 447 10.06 -33.31 26.63
CA ALA A 447 9.12 -33.72 25.58
C ALA A 447 8.38 -35.02 25.96
N GLY A 448 7.09 -35.05 25.70
CA GLY A 448 6.30 -36.27 25.85
C GLY A 448 6.66 -37.34 24.82
N TYR A 449 6.49 -38.62 25.16
CA TYR A 449 6.89 -39.73 24.29
C TYR A 449 5.93 -39.97 23.11
N LEU A 450 6.48 -40.34 21.94
CA LEU A 450 5.73 -40.76 20.74
C LEU A 450 5.39 -42.25 20.81
N VAL A 451 4.12 -42.59 20.58
CA VAL A 451 3.69 -43.98 20.37
C VAL A 451 3.33 -44.22 18.90
N ASN A 452 4.13 -45.03 18.21
CA ASN A 452 3.95 -45.35 16.78
C ASN A 452 2.87 -46.44 16.58
N ALA A 453 1.99 -46.23 15.59
CA ALA A 453 0.82 -47.07 15.29
C ALA A 453 1.14 -48.54 14.89
N GLY A 454 2.42 -48.88 14.67
CA GLY A 454 2.84 -50.21 14.21
C GLY A 454 3.11 -51.24 15.30
N GLN A 455 3.15 -50.86 16.58
CA GLN A 455 3.53 -51.80 17.64
C GLN A 455 2.36 -52.37 18.45
N PHE A 456 1.19 -51.73 18.53
CA PHE A 456 0.05 -52.24 19.30
C PHE A 456 -1.32 -51.61 18.94
N ASP A 457 -2.40 -52.32 19.24
CA ASP A 457 -3.82 -52.04 18.93
C ASP A 457 -4.32 -50.63 19.34
N GLY A 458 -4.50 -49.76 18.34
CA GLY A 458 -5.64 -48.86 18.15
C GLY A 458 -5.97 -47.72 19.15
N GLN A 459 -5.64 -47.83 20.44
CA GLN A 459 -6.09 -46.91 21.50
C GLN A 459 -4.93 -46.47 22.40
N ARG A 460 -4.13 -45.49 21.96
CA ARG A 460 -3.04 -44.94 22.80
C ARG A 460 -3.01 -43.42 22.73
N GLY A 461 -2.71 -42.78 23.87
CA GLY A 461 -2.40 -41.35 23.96
C GLY A 461 -0.89 -41.10 23.95
N GLY A 462 -0.48 -39.89 23.55
CA GLY A 462 0.90 -39.42 23.73
C GLY A 462 1.15 -39.02 25.20
N GLY A 463 2.37 -39.20 25.70
CA GLY A 463 2.73 -38.70 27.04
C GLY A 463 2.67 -37.17 27.09
N GLY A 464 2.32 -36.56 28.22
CA GLY A 464 2.35 -35.10 28.39
C GLY A 464 3.79 -34.56 28.47
N GLY A 465 3.97 -33.30 28.06
CA GLY A 465 5.23 -32.58 28.27
C GLY A 465 5.44 -32.23 29.75
N GLY A 466 6.68 -32.26 30.21
CA GLY A 466 7.08 -31.86 31.57
C GLY A 466 7.66 -30.44 31.60
N TYR A 467 7.52 -29.75 32.74
CA TYR A 467 8.23 -28.51 33.10
C TYR A 467 7.94 -28.18 34.56
N GLY A 468 8.97 -28.04 35.42
CA GLY A 468 8.79 -27.90 36.88
C GLY A 468 8.11 -29.08 37.59
N GLY A 469 7.60 -30.06 36.82
CA GLY A 469 6.96 -31.30 37.23
C GLY A 469 6.90 -32.27 36.05
N LEU A 470 6.57 -33.54 36.34
CA LEU A 470 6.44 -34.58 35.31
C LEU A 470 5.17 -34.37 34.47
N GLY A 471 5.26 -34.64 33.17
CA GLY A 471 4.09 -34.72 32.30
C GLY A 471 3.15 -35.88 32.68
N GLY A 472 1.90 -35.84 32.24
CA GLY A 472 0.97 -36.96 32.44
C GLY A 472 1.34 -38.17 31.59
N ALA A 473 1.35 -39.38 32.15
CA ALA A 473 1.52 -40.60 31.36
C ALA A 473 0.21 -40.99 30.65
N ALA A 474 0.30 -41.48 29.41
CA ALA A 474 -0.83 -42.11 28.73
C ALA A 474 -0.98 -43.59 29.13
N ASP A 475 -2.17 -44.16 28.98
CA ASP A 475 -2.55 -45.41 29.62
C ASP A 475 -1.86 -46.69 29.09
N ARG A 476 -1.96 -47.72 29.94
CA ARG A 476 -1.68 -49.15 29.78
C ARG A 476 -0.30 -49.64 29.32
N PHE A 477 0.59 -48.82 28.75
CA PHE A 477 1.91 -49.30 28.29
C PHE A 477 3.07 -48.27 28.36
N HIS A 478 3.05 -47.37 29.35
CA HIS A 478 4.20 -46.54 29.70
C HIS A 478 4.73 -45.64 28.56
N ALA A 479 3.86 -44.91 27.84
CA ALA A 479 4.36 -43.73 27.14
C ALA A 479 4.97 -42.81 28.20
N LEU A 480 6.32 -42.74 28.22
CA LEU A 480 7.05 -42.06 29.28
C LEU A 480 6.58 -40.61 29.34
N SER A 481 6.25 -40.16 30.56
CA SER A 481 5.97 -38.76 30.83
C SER A 481 7.19 -37.91 30.50
N GLY A 482 6.95 -36.71 29.98
CA GLY A 482 7.99 -35.69 29.89
C GLY A 482 8.69 -35.46 31.23
N ALA A 483 10.02 -35.42 31.21
CA ALA A 483 10.82 -35.21 32.42
C ALA A 483 10.66 -33.79 32.96
N THR A 484 10.94 -33.62 34.26
CA THR A 484 11.04 -32.30 34.88
C THR A 484 12.39 -31.65 34.53
N TYR A 485 12.37 -30.35 34.30
CA TYR A 485 13.55 -29.51 34.12
C TYR A 485 13.16 -28.05 34.42
N GLY A 486 14.12 -27.14 34.27
CA GLY A 486 13.96 -25.72 34.56
C GLY A 486 14.48 -25.36 35.95
N SER A 487 14.78 -24.09 36.13
CA SER A 487 15.20 -23.53 37.41
C SER A 487 13.99 -23.17 38.27
N LEU A 488 14.02 -23.57 39.54
CA LEU A 488 13.00 -23.24 40.52
C LEU A 488 12.98 -21.74 40.87
N THR A 489 14.16 -21.09 40.85
CA THR A 489 14.34 -19.72 41.32
C THR A 489 14.52 -18.70 40.19
N GLN A 490 14.82 -19.18 38.98
CA GLN A 490 15.04 -18.36 37.79
C GLN A 490 14.49 -19.08 36.55
N PRO A 491 13.17 -19.30 36.45
CA PRO A 491 12.58 -19.99 35.32
C PRO A 491 12.77 -19.18 34.04
N SER A 492 13.67 -19.65 33.17
CA SER A 492 13.97 -19.04 31.85
C SER A 492 13.78 -19.99 30.68
N ASP A 493 13.65 -21.29 30.96
CA ASP A 493 13.47 -22.31 29.93
C ASP A 493 12.01 -22.35 29.46
N LEU A 494 11.80 -22.65 28.19
CA LEU A 494 10.46 -22.87 27.62
C LEU A 494 9.85 -24.17 28.17
N GLY A 495 8.52 -24.24 28.25
CA GLY A 495 7.79 -25.49 28.49
C GLY A 495 7.91 -26.47 27.32
N SER A 496 7.90 -27.77 27.59
CA SER A 496 8.03 -28.82 26.57
C SER A 496 6.70 -29.21 25.95
N GLY A 497 6.72 -29.60 24.68
CA GLY A 497 5.55 -30.09 23.98
C GLY A 497 5.19 -31.54 24.37
N GLY A 498 3.89 -31.83 24.31
CA GLY A 498 3.37 -33.18 24.50
C GLY A 498 3.76 -34.15 23.40
N GLY A 499 3.66 -35.42 23.73
CA GLY A 499 3.83 -36.55 22.83
C GLY A 499 2.70 -36.68 21.83
N THR A 500 2.91 -37.49 20.81
CA THR A 500 1.90 -37.77 19.76
C THR A 500 1.40 -39.20 19.84
N ALA A 501 0.19 -39.41 19.31
CA ALA A 501 -0.34 -40.74 19.08
C ALA A 501 -1.11 -40.79 17.76
N ASN A 502 -0.88 -41.86 16.98
CA ASN A 502 -1.56 -42.11 15.71
C ASN A 502 -1.53 -40.92 14.72
N GLY A 503 -0.44 -40.15 14.72
CA GLY A 503 -0.27 -38.98 13.84
C GLY A 503 -0.92 -37.69 14.34
N ASN A 504 -1.63 -37.69 15.48
CA ASN A 504 -2.16 -36.47 16.10
C ASN A 504 -1.10 -35.79 16.97
N ALA A 505 -0.87 -34.50 16.73
CA ALA A 505 0.07 -33.68 17.48
C ALA A 505 -0.39 -33.49 18.94
N GLY A 506 0.53 -33.62 19.90
CA GLY A 506 0.33 -33.18 21.27
C GLY A 506 0.46 -31.66 21.39
N GLY A 507 -0.20 -31.07 22.39
CA GLY A 507 -0.14 -29.63 22.68
C GLY A 507 1.15 -29.18 23.34
#